data_AF-A0A969T179-F1
#
_entry.id   AF-A0A969T179-F1
#
_cell.length_a   1.000
_cell.length_b   1.000
_cell.length_c   1.000
_cell.angle_alpha   90.00
_cell.angle_beta   90.00
_cell.angle_gamma   90.00
#
_symmetry.space_group_name_H-M   'P 1'
#
loop_
_entity.id
_entity.type
_entity.pdbx_description
1 polymer ?
#
loop_
_entity_poly.entity_id
_entity_poly.type
_entity_poly.pdbx_seq_one_letter_code
_entity_poly.pdbx_strand_id
1 'polypeptide(L)'
;MLRYKGYTTILQLDPNSRIWHGRVTNIQDVVAFEGRTQIEAEREFRRSVDAYLNFCRVIERIPDQSAFRHRAESMNSATETRRGQDDNFDFLKNIG
;
A
#
# COMPACT_ATOMS: atom_id res chain seq x y z
N MET A 1 18.00 7.64 4.27
CA MET A 1 16.63 7.10 4.13
C MET A 1 16.07 7.55 2.78
N LEU A 2 15.51 6.62 2.01
CA LEU A 2 14.96 6.88 0.68
C LEU A 2 13.43 6.76 0.70
N ARG A 3 12.77 7.45 -0.23
CA ARG A 3 11.32 7.38 -0.39
C ARG A 3 10.95 7.29 -1.87
N TYR A 4 9.94 6.49 -2.19
CA TYR A 4 9.39 6.37 -3.53
C TYR A 4 7.91 5.95 -3.46
N LYS A 5 7.00 6.70 -4.09
CA LYS A 5 5.54 6.47 -4.04
C LYS A 5 4.97 6.33 -2.61
N GLY A 6 5.60 7.03 -1.66
CA GLY A 6 5.28 6.95 -0.23
C GLY A 6 5.74 5.67 0.49
N TYR A 7 6.48 4.79 -0.18
CA TYR A 7 7.21 3.68 0.43
C TYR A 7 8.60 4.16 0.87
N THR A 8 9.10 3.66 1.99
CA THR A 8 10.37 4.12 2.57
C THR A 8 11.33 2.97 2.79
N THR A 9 12.63 3.27 2.72
CA THR A 9 13.67 2.28 3.02
C THR A 9 14.91 2.93 3.63
N ILE A 10 15.68 2.11 4.34
CA ILE A 10 17.02 2.42 4.83
C ILE A 10 17.98 1.53 4.05
N LEU A 11 18.91 2.18 3.36
CA LEU A 11 19.96 1.49 2.61
C LEU A 11 21.15 1.21 3.53
N GLN A 12 21.64 -0.02 3.51
CA GLN A 12 22.75 -0.50 4.33
C GLN A 12 23.80 -1.17 3.42
N LEU A 13 25.07 -1.02 3.76
CA LEU A 13 26.17 -1.72 3.08
C LEU A 13 26.57 -2.91 3.95
N ASP A 14 26.55 -4.11 3.38
CA ASP A 14 27.15 -5.27 4.02
C ASP A 14 28.68 -5.22 3.79
N PRO A 15 29.50 -5.08 4.84
CA PRO A 15 30.95 -4.96 4.72
C PRO A 15 31.61 -6.24 4.21
N ASN A 16 30.99 -7.41 4.37
CA ASN A 16 31.57 -8.69 3.96
C ASN A 16 31.37 -8.93 2.46
N SER A 17 30.14 -8.72 1.97
CA SER A 17 29.79 -8.92 0.56
C SER A 17 30.07 -7.69 -0.31
N ARG A 18 30.25 -6.51 0.29
CA ARG A 18 30.33 -5.20 -0.39
C ARG A 18 29.09 -4.92 -1.25
N ILE A 19 27.92 -5.37 -0.78
CA ILE A 19 26.63 -5.18 -1.44
C ILE A 19 25.79 -4.20 -0.63
N TRP A 20 25.18 -3.25 -1.32
CA TRP A 20 24.14 -2.40 -0.75
C TRP A 20 22.83 -3.17 -0.74
N HIS A 21 22.16 -3.21 0.40
CA HIS A 21 20.90 -3.89 0.56
C HIS A 21 19.90 -3.03 1.34
N GLY A 22 18.63 -3.37 1.22
CA GLY A 22 17.57 -2.72 1.97
C GLY A 22 16.26 -3.47 1.89
N ARG A 23 15.33 -3.09 2.76
CA ARG A 23 13.94 -3.52 2.70
C ARG A 23 13.02 -2.32 2.82
N VAL A 24 11.82 -2.44 2.27
CA VAL A 24 10.77 -1.44 2.50
C VAL A 24 10.32 -1.54 3.96
N THR A 25 10.29 -0.41 4.68
CA THR A 25 10.15 -0.39 6.15
C THR A 25 8.76 -0.02 6.64
N ASN A 26 7.88 0.50 5.78
CA ASN A 26 6.56 1.02 6.16
C ASN A 26 5.40 0.16 5.64
N ILE A 27 5.63 -1.14 5.52
CA ILE A 27 4.70 -2.17 5.07
C ILE A 27 4.91 -3.45 5.89
N GLN A 28 3.90 -4.32 5.96
CA GLN A 28 3.99 -5.64 6.60
C GLN A 28 4.58 -6.70 5.67
N ASP A 29 4.34 -6.58 4.35
CA ASP A 29 4.93 -7.48 3.37
C ASP A 29 6.46 -7.31 3.29
N VAL A 30 7.19 -8.37 2.95
CA VAL A 30 8.64 -8.28 2.79
C VAL A 30 8.96 -7.94 1.33
N VAL A 31 9.42 -6.71 1.11
CA VAL A 31 9.98 -6.27 -0.17
C VAL A 31 11.44 -5.88 0.07
N ALA A 32 12.36 -6.71 -0.41
CA ALA A 32 13.80 -6.54 -0.26
C ALA A 32 14.47 -6.31 -1.63
N PHE A 33 15.61 -5.65 -1.62
CA PHE A 33 16.38 -5.33 -2.82
C PHE A 33 17.87 -5.21 -2.48
N GLU A 34 18.70 -5.37 -3.50
CA GLU A 34 20.15 -5.29 -3.38
C GLU A 34 20.77 -4.62 -4.62
N GLY A 35 22.01 -4.16 -4.49
CA GLY A 35 22.77 -3.58 -5.59
C GLY A 35 24.25 -3.47 -5.23
N ARG A 36 25.13 -3.55 -6.24
CA ARG A 36 26.58 -3.47 -6.05
C ARG A 36 27.05 -2.06 -5.76
N THR A 37 26.25 -1.06 -6.15
CA THR A 37 26.48 0.34 -5.85
C THR A 37 25.25 0.95 -5.19
N GLN A 38 25.43 2.08 -4.50
CA GLN A 38 24.31 2.81 -3.94
C GLN A 38 23.27 3.14 -5.02
N ILE A 39 23.70 3.64 -6.18
CA ILE A 39 22.82 4.02 -7.30
C ILE A 39 22.02 2.82 -7.83
N GLU A 40 22.66 1.65 -7.92
CA GLU A 40 22.00 0.42 -8.32
C GLU A 40 20.95 0.00 -7.29
N ALA A 41 21.29 0.01 -6.00
CA ALA A 41 20.33 -0.34 -4.96
C ALA A 41 19.16 0.64 -4.87
N GLU A 42 19.38 1.94 -5.14
CA GLU A 42 18.29 2.93 -5.26
C GLU A 42 17.35 2.62 -6.44
N ARG A 43 17.90 2.12 -7.55
CA ARG A 43 17.11 1.70 -8.72
C ARG A 43 16.32 0.43 -8.41
N GLU A 44 16.96 -0.56 -7.80
CA GLU A 44 16.33 -1.82 -7.42
C GLU A 44 15.26 -1.63 -6.33
N PHE A 45 15.44 -0.66 -5.43
CA PHE A 45 14.39 -0.22 -4.51
C PHE A 45 13.12 0.23 -5.27
N ARG A 46 13.26 1.13 -6.25
CA ARG A 46 12.11 1.62 -7.03
C ARG A 46 11.44 0.51 -7.82
N ARG A 47 12.24 -0.35 -8.47
CA ARG A 47 11.74 -1.53 -9.21
C ARG A 47 10.98 -2.49 -8.31
N SER A 48 11.49 -2.76 -7.12
CA SER A 48 10.86 -3.66 -6.16
C SER A 48 9.54 -3.09 -5.63
N VAL A 49 9.46 -1.78 -5.40
CA VAL A 49 8.19 -1.10 -5.05
C VAL A 49 7.19 -1.17 -6.21
N ASP A 50 7.62 -0.92 -7.45
CA ASP A 50 6.75 -1.01 -8.62
C ASP A 50 6.22 -2.44 -8.84
N ALA A 51 7.09 -3.43 -8.68
CA ALA A 51 6.72 -4.84 -8.74
C ALA A 51 5.70 -5.21 -7.64
N TYR A 52 5.91 -4.72 -6.42
CA TYR A 52 4.99 -4.91 -5.31
C TYR A 52 3.59 -4.32 -5.59
N LEU A 53 3.55 -3.08 -6.08
CA LEU A 53 2.29 -2.42 -6.45
C LEU A 53 1.56 -3.16 -7.57
N ASN A 54 2.30 -3.60 -8.60
CA ASN A 54 1.73 -4.38 -9.69
C ASN A 54 1.21 -5.74 -9.21
N PHE A 55 1.97 -6.42 -8.34
CA PHE A 55 1.55 -7.68 -7.75
C PHE A 55 0.23 -7.52 -6.99
N CYS A 56 0.13 -6.52 -6.11
CA CYS A 56 -1.10 -6.22 -5.37
C CYS A 56 -2.29 -5.98 -6.31
N ARG A 57 -2.08 -5.22 -7.40
CA ARG A 57 -3.12 -5.00 -8.42
C ARG A 57 -3.57 -6.30 -9.10
N VAL A 58 -2.63 -7.18 -9.46
CA VAL A 58 -2.95 -8.45 -10.14
C VAL A 58 -3.76 -9.39 -9.26
N ILE A 59 -3.50 -9.39 -7.95
CA ILE A 59 -4.25 -10.22 -6.98
C ILE A 59 -5.45 -9.50 -6.35
N GLU A 60 -5.84 -8.33 -6.89
CA GLU A 60 -6.93 -7.48 -6.39
C GLU A 60 -6.83 -7.14 -4.89
N ARG A 61 -5.61 -7.10 -4.36
CA ARG A 61 -5.33 -6.74 -2.97
C ARG A 61 -4.96 -5.28 -2.87
N ILE A 62 -5.49 -4.62 -1.84
CA ILE A 62 -5.05 -3.26 -1.49
C ILE A 62 -3.57 -3.33 -1.06
N PRO A 63 -2.67 -2.57 -1.71
CA PRO A 63 -1.28 -2.51 -1.30
C PRO A 63 -1.17 -2.06 0.14
N ASP A 64 -0.36 -2.77 0.92
CA ASP A 64 -0.09 -2.35 2.28
C ASP A 64 0.77 -1.11 2.25
N GLN A 65 0.23 -0.05 2.79
CA GLN A 65 0.99 1.14 3.09
C GLN A 65 0.31 1.72 4.32
N SER A 66 1.03 1.74 5.45
CA SER A 66 0.44 2.15 6.74
C SER A 66 -0.22 3.53 6.68
N ALA A 67 0.25 4.40 5.79
CA ALA A 67 -0.36 5.72 5.52
C ALA A 67 -1.72 5.66 4.77
N PHE A 68 -2.01 4.59 4.01
CA PHE A 68 -3.25 4.42 3.25
C PHE A 68 -4.35 3.67 4.03
N ARG A 69 -4.00 2.82 5.02
CA ARG A 69 -5.01 2.09 5.81
C ARG A 69 -6.01 3.02 6.50
N HIS A 70 -5.54 4.13 7.08
CA HIS A 70 -6.43 5.09 7.74
C HIS A 70 -7.39 5.82 6.79
N ARG A 71 -7.09 5.94 5.48
CA ARG A 71 -7.95 6.64 4.52
C ARG A 71 -8.94 5.71 3.80
N ALA A 72 -8.58 4.46 3.56
CA ALA A 72 -9.46 3.50 2.90
C ALA A 72 -10.59 3.00 3.83
N GLU A 73 -10.27 2.75 5.10
CA GLU A 73 -11.25 2.30 6.11
C GLU A 73 -12.32 3.37 6.39
N SER A 74 -11.93 4.66 6.36
CA SER A 74 -12.85 5.79 6.49
C SER A 74 -13.80 5.96 5.29
N MET A 75 -13.45 5.40 4.12
CA MET A 75 -14.22 5.57 2.88
C MET A 75 -15.23 4.42 2.65
N ASN A 76 -14.94 3.23 3.18
CA ASN A 76 -15.89 2.10 3.20
C ASN A 76 -17.02 2.31 4.23
N SER A 77 -16.77 3.00 5.35
CA SER A 77 -17.85 3.31 6.31
C SER A 77 -18.89 4.30 5.74
N ALA A 78 -18.50 5.13 4.77
CA ALA A 78 -19.39 6.13 4.16
C ALA A 78 -20.30 5.55 3.05
N THR A 79 -20.01 4.35 2.55
CA THR A 79 -20.80 3.66 1.52
C THR A 79 -21.81 2.67 2.10
N GLU A 80 -21.57 2.14 3.31
CA GLU A 80 -22.52 1.26 4.01
C GLU A 80 -23.75 2.01 4.56
N THR A 81 -23.62 3.29 4.92
CA THR A 81 -24.74 4.10 5.46
C THR A 81 -25.83 4.44 4.43
N ARG A 82 -25.57 4.31 3.12
CA ARG A 82 -26.58 4.60 2.09
C ARG A 82 -27.55 3.45 1.79
N ARG A 83 -27.36 2.25 2.35
CA ARG A 83 -28.23 1.10 2.07
C ARG A 83 -29.32 0.83 3.13
N GLY A 84 -29.50 1.73 4.11
CA GLY A 84 -30.42 1.53 5.23
C GLY A 84 -31.45 2.64 5.47
N GLN A 85 -31.63 3.59 4.54
CA GLN A 85 -32.56 4.72 4.73
C GLN A 85 -33.61 4.93 3.63
N ASP A 86 -33.72 4.01 2.66
CA ASP A 86 -34.69 4.13 1.57
C ASP A 86 -35.91 3.20 1.72
N ASP A 87 -36.02 2.44 2.81
CA ASP A 87 -37.13 1.49 3.04
C ASP A 87 -38.28 2.09 3.88
N ASN A 88 -38.28 3.40 4.13
CA ASN A 88 -39.29 4.06 4.96
C ASN A 88 -39.99 5.23 4.26
N PHE A 89 -40.21 5.12 2.95
CA PHE A 89 -41.10 6.04 2.23
C PHE A 89 -42.04 5.32 1.25
N ASP A 90 -42.61 4.19 1.65
CA ASP A 90 -43.77 3.60 0.97
C ASP A 90 -44.89 3.14 1.93
N PHE A 91 -44.79 3.43 3.23
CA PHE A 91 -45.81 3.05 4.21
C PHE A 91 -46.96 4.06 4.39
N LEU A 92 -46.92 5.23 3.72
CA LEU A 92 -47.94 6.29 3.89
C LEU A 92 -48.66 6.70 2.59
N LYS A 93 -48.71 5.82 1.58
CA LYS A 93 -49.59 6.00 0.40
C LYS A 93 -50.80 5.05 0.37
N ASN A 94 -51.04 4.28 1.45
CA ASN A 94 -52.12 3.29 1.47
C ASN A 94 -52.89 3.24 2.80
N ILE A 95 -53.16 4.40 3.38
CA ILE A 95 -54.29 4.57 4.32
C ILE A 95 -55.26 5.49 3.60
N GLY A 96 -56.42 4.93 3.25
CA GLY A 96 -57.45 5.56 2.42
C GLY A 96 -58.14 6.75 3.06
#